data_AF-A0AAE9FC72-F1
#
_entry.id   AF-A0AAE9FC72-F1
#
_cell.length_a   1.000
_cell.length_b   1.000
_cell.length_c   1.000
_cell.angle_alpha   90.00
_cell.angle_beta   90.00
_cell.angle_gamma   90.00
#
_symmetry.space_group_name_H-M   'P 1'
#
loop_
_entity.id
_entity.type
_entity.pdbx_description
1 polymer ?
#
loop_
_entity_poly.entity_id
_entity_poly.type
_entity_poly.pdbx_seq_one_letter_code
_entity_poly.pdbx_strand_id
1 'polypeptide(L)'
;MEKSYNFVSGSSAATTSKPKPSVTCLFMVDLQSLNISTEAIKNYTTYWNFAMTVASKLNDASTFTGHPDSFGYASGLNDHSSYPVNSYADFKNVPMPVDDPDDGIDLDLKDVDSTLTQASWEPPALNQTCLILFSAAPEAEFGNTTIKPTYDSFTTVIGVRIGDIASIPGITDPVNAQNLDDAEAQSVVQKLLDSLP
;
A
#
# COMPACT_ATOMS: atom_id res chain seq x y z
N MET A 1 -9.11 -70.74 4.49
CA MET A 1 -9.76 -69.41 4.42
C MET A 1 -8.71 -68.38 4.83
N GLU A 2 -8.00 -67.81 3.87
CA GLU A 2 -7.17 -66.63 4.11
C GLU A 2 -7.54 -65.62 3.02
N LYS A 3 -8.05 -64.46 3.43
CA LYS A 3 -8.30 -63.32 2.54
C LYS A 3 -7.16 -62.34 2.72
N SER A 4 -6.34 -62.21 1.69
CA SER A 4 -5.34 -61.15 1.57
C SER A 4 -6.05 -59.82 1.30
N TYR A 5 -5.88 -58.83 2.18
CA TYR A 5 -6.30 -57.45 1.92
C TYR A 5 -5.16 -56.69 1.24
N ASN A 6 -5.37 -56.29 -0.01
CA ASN A 6 -4.50 -55.34 -0.69
C ASN A 6 -4.76 -53.93 -0.13
N PHE A 7 -3.77 -53.33 0.52
CA PHE A 7 -3.75 -51.90 0.80
C PHE A 7 -3.40 -51.14 -0.48
N VAL A 8 -4.36 -50.43 -1.06
CA VAL A 8 -4.09 -49.41 -2.07
C VAL A 8 -3.64 -48.16 -1.32
N SER A 9 -2.35 -47.87 -1.35
CA SER A 9 -1.80 -46.59 -0.88
C SER A 9 -2.29 -45.49 -1.80
N GLY A 10 -3.30 -44.74 -1.34
CA GLY A 10 -3.69 -43.49 -1.96
C GLY A 10 -2.54 -42.49 -1.85
N SER A 11 -1.80 -42.31 -2.93
CA SER A 11 -0.85 -41.21 -3.07
C SER A 11 -1.64 -39.90 -3.03
N SER A 12 -1.56 -39.19 -1.90
CA SER A 12 -1.99 -37.81 -1.81
C SER A 12 -1.10 -37.00 -2.74
N ALA A 13 -1.67 -36.51 -3.84
CA ALA A 13 -1.00 -35.55 -4.70
C ALA A 13 -0.72 -34.29 -3.87
N ALA A 14 0.55 -34.05 -3.54
CA ALA A 14 0.96 -32.80 -2.96
C ALA A 14 0.65 -31.69 -3.97
N THR A 15 -0.37 -30.88 -3.69
CA THR A 15 -0.59 -29.61 -4.38
C THR A 15 0.57 -28.71 -4.01
N THR A 16 1.59 -28.64 -4.86
CA THR A 16 2.62 -27.61 -4.78
C THR A 16 1.94 -26.27 -5.09
N SER A 17 1.47 -25.58 -4.05
CA SER A 17 1.04 -24.19 -4.18
C SER A 17 2.19 -23.39 -4.81
N LYS A 18 1.90 -22.59 -5.84
CA LYS A 18 2.87 -21.68 -6.44
C LYS A 18 3.58 -20.90 -5.31
N PRO A 19 4.92 -20.74 -5.35
CA PRO A 19 5.61 -19.95 -4.35
C PRO A 19 4.97 -18.56 -4.25
N LYS A 20 4.75 -18.08 -3.02
CA LYS A 20 4.26 -16.74 -2.77
C LYS A 20 5.23 -15.72 -3.40
N PRO A 21 4.75 -14.70 -4.13
CA PRO A 21 5.62 -13.63 -4.60
C PRO A 21 6.23 -12.91 -3.39
N SER A 22 7.41 -12.34 -3.58
CA SER A 22 8.08 -11.52 -2.56
C SER A 22 8.04 -10.07 -3.02
N VAL A 23 7.50 -9.20 -2.18
CA VAL A 23 7.30 -7.78 -2.52
C VAL A 23 7.77 -6.86 -1.41
N THR A 24 8.35 -5.73 -1.79
CA THR A 24 8.62 -4.58 -0.90
C THR A 24 7.77 -3.41 -1.35
N CYS A 25 6.82 -2.97 -0.52
CA CYS A 25 5.84 -1.98 -0.93
C CYS A 25 5.78 -0.74 -0.04
N LEU A 26 5.72 0.43 -0.66
CA LEU A 26 5.40 1.69 -0.01
C LEU A 26 3.89 1.87 -0.04
N PHE A 27 3.28 2.02 1.14
CA PHE A 27 1.88 2.35 1.31
C PHE A 27 1.79 3.85 1.53
N MET A 28 1.57 4.60 0.46
CA MET A 28 1.44 6.04 0.52
C MET A 28 -0.03 6.39 0.74
N VAL A 29 -0.35 6.85 1.94
CA VAL A 29 -1.69 7.17 2.38
C VAL A 29 -1.83 8.69 2.41
N ASP A 30 -2.57 9.22 1.45
CA ASP A 30 -2.91 10.64 1.39
C ASP A 30 -3.85 11.00 2.56
N LEU A 31 -3.27 11.68 3.55
CA LEU A 31 -3.99 12.24 4.69
C LEU A 31 -4.08 13.76 4.62
N GLN A 32 -3.76 14.39 3.48
CA GLN A 32 -3.65 15.84 3.39
C GLN A 32 -4.99 16.56 3.62
N SER A 33 -5.03 17.42 4.65
CA SER A 33 -6.01 18.51 4.77
C SER A 33 -5.38 19.77 5.31
N LEU A 34 -5.68 20.88 4.66
CA LEU A 34 -5.51 22.20 5.27
C LEU A 34 -6.39 22.30 6.52
N ASN A 35 -5.80 22.57 7.70
CA ASN A 35 -6.47 22.66 9.01
C ASN A 35 -7.27 21.40 9.38
N ILE A 36 -6.64 20.41 10.02
CA ILE A 36 -7.32 19.14 10.32
C ILE A 36 -8.45 19.35 11.33
N SER A 37 -9.70 19.24 10.86
CA SER A 37 -10.86 19.15 11.74
C SER A 37 -10.92 17.78 12.44
N THR A 38 -11.59 17.67 13.59
CA THR A 38 -11.83 16.37 14.25
C THR A 38 -12.53 15.36 13.32
N GLU A 39 -13.37 15.84 12.40
CA GLU A 39 -14.03 15.01 11.40
C GLU A 39 -13.04 14.49 10.35
N ALA A 40 -12.09 15.32 9.91
CA ALA A 40 -11.00 14.89 9.04
C ALA A 40 -10.11 13.82 9.71
N ILE A 41 -9.74 13.98 10.99
CA ILE A 41 -8.97 12.97 11.75
C ILE A 41 -9.66 11.60 11.73
N LYS A 42 -10.99 11.58 11.91
CA LYS A 42 -11.77 10.34 11.90
C LYS A 42 -11.72 9.65 10.52
N ASN A 43 -11.83 10.42 9.46
CA ASN A 43 -11.72 9.90 8.09
C ASN A 43 -10.31 9.37 7.82
N TYR A 44 -9.27 10.09 8.24
CA TYR A 44 -7.88 9.65 8.12
C TYR A 44 -7.57 8.38 8.89
N THR A 45 -8.09 8.27 10.11
CA THR A 45 -8.00 7.02 10.88
C THR A 45 -8.61 5.87 10.09
N THR A 46 -9.73 6.12 9.40
CA THR A 46 -10.40 5.09 8.59
C THR A 46 -9.57 4.72 7.36
N TYR A 47 -8.99 5.70 6.66
CA TYR A 47 -8.16 5.46 5.46
C TYR A 47 -6.86 4.74 5.81
N TRP A 48 -6.20 5.16 6.89
CA TRP A 48 -5.00 4.50 7.43
C TRP A 48 -5.30 3.05 7.82
N ASN A 49 -6.38 2.82 8.57
CA ASN A 49 -6.78 1.46 8.95
C ASN A 49 -7.08 0.59 7.73
N PHE A 50 -7.70 1.15 6.69
CA PHE A 50 -7.92 0.43 5.44
C PHE A 50 -6.59 0.05 4.75
N ALA A 51 -5.63 0.96 4.68
CA ALA A 51 -4.29 0.65 4.18
C ALA A 51 -3.61 -0.47 5.00
N MET A 52 -3.79 -0.48 6.33
CA MET A 52 -3.30 -1.57 7.19
C MET A 52 -4.01 -2.90 6.92
N THR A 53 -5.30 -2.88 6.61
CA THR A 53 -6.05 -4.07 6.18
C THR A 53 -5.50 -4.61 4.86
N VAL A 54 -5.24 -3.75 3.88
CA VAL A 54 -4.57 -4.13 2.61
C VAL A 54 -3.20 -4.77 2.88
N ALA A 55 -2.40 -4.19 3.77
CA ALA A 55 -1.10 -4.75 4.16
C ALA A 55 -1.23 -6.14 4.82
N SER A 56 -2.25 -6.33 5.66
CA SER A 56 -2.55 -7.65 6.25
C SER A 56 -2.86 -8.69 5.18
N LYS A 57 -3.75 -8.35 4.22
CA LYS A 57 -4.09 -9.27 3.12
C LYS A 57 -2.90 -9.53 2.21
N LEU A 58 -2.06 -8.52 1.97
CA LEU A 58 -0.84 -8.67 1.17
C LEU A 58 0.16 -9.61 1.85
N ASN A 59 0.31 -9.52 3.17
CA ASN A 59 1.13 -10.45 3.95
C ASN A 59 0.57 -11.90 3.89
N ASP A 60 -0.74 -12.07 3.86
CA ASP A 60 -1.35 -13.39 3.69
C ASP A 60 -1.10 -13.97 2.30
N ALA A 61 -0.97 -13.14 1.27
CA ALA A 61 -0.81 -13.55 -0.12
C ALA A 61 0.65 -13.58 -0.62
N SER A 62 1.58 -12.92 0.07
CA SER A 62 2.98 -12.71 -0.36
C SER A 62 3.97 -12.86 0.79
N THR A 63 5.27 -12.84 0.48
CA THR A 63 6.31 -12.50 1.46
C THR A 63 6.45 -10.98 1.45
N PHE A 64 5.83 -10.31 2.42
CA PHE A 64 5.67 -8.85 2.44
C PHE A 64 6.68 -8.14 3.36
N THR A 65 7.34 -7.12 2.80
CA THR A 65 8.04 -6.05 3.52
C THR A 65 7.58 -4.69 3.00
N GLY A 66 7.79 -3.61 3.75
CA GLY A 66 7.39 -2.28 3.28
C GLY A 66 7.40 -1.20 4.32
N HIS A 67 6.80 -0.06 3.99
CA HIS A 67 6.61 1.06 4.93
C HIS A 67 5.29 1.79 4.63
N PRO A 68 4.54 2.24 5.64
CA PRO A 68 3.45 3.18 5.43
C PRO A 68 3.92 4.62 5.62
N ASP A 69 3.53 5.49 4.70
CA ASP A 69 3.84 6.92 4.69
C ASP A 69 2.51 7.69 4.61
N SER A 70 2.31 8.63 5.53
CA SER A 70 1.11 9.47 5.67
C SER A 70 1.13 10.74 4.83
N PHE A 71 2.20 10.96 4.06
CA PHE A 71 2.30 12.08 3.13
C PHE A 71 2.12 13.46 3.81
N GLY A 72 3.05 13.80 4.71
CA GLY A 72 3.16 15.16 5.28
C GLY A 72 2.61 15.34 6.70
N TYR A 73 2.11 14.29 7.36
CA TYR A 73 1.88 14.31 8.81
C TYR A 73 2.90 13.39 9.46
N ALA A 74 3.98 13.93 9.99
CA ALA A 74 4.84 13.22 10.92
C ALA A 74 5.64 14.26 11.71
N SER A 75 5.59 14.18 13.04
CA SER A 75 6.29 15.08 13.96
C SER A 75 7.82 15.05 13.83
N GLY A 76 8.36 14.17 12.98
CA GLY A 76 9.70 14.27 12.43
C GLY A 76 9.57 14.35 10.92
N LEU A 77 10.23 15.34 10.32
CA LEU A 77 10.59 15.41 8.90
C LEU A 77 11.24 14.09 8.49
N ASN A 78 10.43 13.07 8.22
CA ASN A 78 10.93 11.82 7.68
C ASN A 78 11.33 12.18 6.25
N ASP A 79 12.58 11.91 5.94
CA ASP A 79 13.09 12.03 4.60
C ASP A 79 12.23 11.13 3.69
N HIS A 80 11.25 11.71 3.00
CA HIS A 80 10.38 11.01 2.03
C HIS A 80 11.18 10.50 0.82
N SER A 81 12.51 10.55 0.88
CA SER A 81 13.42 9.92 -0.07
C SER A 81 14.03 8.60 0.42
N SER A 82 13.92 8.22 1.71
CA SER A 82 14.54 7.00 2.23
C SER A 82 13.62 6.21 3.17
N TYR A 83 13.11 5.08 2.68
CA TYR A 83 12.11 4.27 3.36
C TYR A 83 12.70 3.01 3.98
N PRO A 84 12.40 2.70 5.25
CA PRO A 84 12.87 1.46 5.87
C PRO A 84 12.13 0.25 5.31
N VAL A 85 12.85 -0.85 5.11
CA VAL A 85 12.26 -2.13 4.71
C VAL A 85 11.76 -2.90 5.94
N ASN A 86 10.58 -2.54 6.43
CA ASN A 86 10.01 -3.17 7.63
C ASN A 86 9.40 -4.54 7.32
N SER A 87 9.54 -5.49 8.25
CA SER A 87 8.74 -6.71 8.23
C SER A 87 7.26 -6.39 8.46
N TYR A 88 6.33 -7.26 8.06
CA TYR A 88 4.91 -7.05 8.40
C TYR A 88 4.67 -6.89 9.91
N ALA A 89 5.46 -7.58 10.75
CA ALA A 89 5.35 -7.49 12.20
C ALA A 89 5.64 -6.08 12.72
N ASP A 90 6.57 -5.37 12.09
CA ASP A 90 6.92 -3.98 12.43
C ASP A 90 6.00 -2.99 11.71
N PHE A 91 5.70 -3.24 10.42
CA PHE A 91 4.81 -2.43 9.58
C PHE A 91 3.47 -2.17 10.27
N LYS A 92 2.81 -3.22 10.77
CA LYS A 92 1.46 -3.10 11.38
C LYS A 92 1.44 -2.31 12.69
N ASN A 93 2.60 -2.03 13.27
CA ASN A 93 2.74 -1.28 14.51
C ASN A 93 3.12 0.19 14.27
N VAL A 94 3.32 0.61 13.01
CA VAL A 94 3.55 2.03 12.69
C VAL A 94 2.26 2.80 13.01
N PRO A 95 2.28 3.73 13.98
CA PRO A 95 1.10 4.48 14.36
C PRO A 95 0.68 5.43 13.23
N MET A 96 -0.61 5.72 13.16
CA MET A 96 -1.06 6.86 12.36
C MET A 96 -0.47 8.13 12.99
N PRO A 97 0.18 9.01 12.22
CA PRO A 97 0.77 10.22 12.74
C PRO A 97 -0.33 11.28 12.94
N VAL A 98 -0.76 11.44 14.19
CA VAL A 98 -1.83 12.37 14.63
C VAL A 98 -1.31 13.47 15.54
N ASP A 99 0.01 13.63 15.61
CA ASP A 99 0.64 14.27 16.75
C ASP A 99 0.57 15.82 16.73
N ASP A 100 0.13 16.45 15.65
CA ASP A 100 -0.14 17.89 15.63
C ASP A 100 -1.23 18.25 14.59
N PRO A 101 -2.29 19.00 14.94
CA PRO A 101 -3.29 19.48 13.98
C PRO A 101 -2.82 20.66 13.11
N ASP A 102 -1.63 21.23 13.39
CA ASP A 102 -1.16 22.53 12.87
C ASP A 102 0.35 22.56 12.54
N ASP A 103 0.94 21.46 12.12
CA ASP A 103 2.37 21.38 11.78
C ASP A 103 2.72 21.88 10.38
N GLY A 104 1.72 22.22 9.56
CA GLY A 104 1.95 22.59 8.18
C GLY A 104 2.27 21.34 7.36
N ILE A 105 1.43 21.06 6.38
CA ILE A 105 1.63 19.95 5.45
C ILE A 105 3.02 20.08 4.82
N ASP A 106 3.94 19.17 5.17
CA ASP A 106 5.32 19.24 4.70
C ASP A 106 5.49 18.69 3.27
N LEU A 107 4.58 17.82 2.81
CA LEU A 107 4.58 17.29 1.45
C LEU A 107 3.20 17.44 0.81
N ASP A 108 3.14 18.28 -0.23
CA ASP A 108 1.94 18.56 -1.00
C ASP A 108 1.77 17.55 -2.15
N LEU A 109 0.53 17.18 -2.54
CA LEU A 109 0.29 16.23 -3.64
C LEU A 109 0.89 16.75 -4.96
N LYS A 110 1.12 18.06 -5.08
CA LYS A 110 1.88 18.63 -6.21
C LYS A 110 3.37 18.21 -6.22
N ASP A 111 3.95 17.86 -5.09
CA ASP A 111 5.38 17.54 -4.95
C ASP A 111 5.64 16.02 -4.99
N VAL A 112 4.58 15.20 -4.91
CA VAL A 112 4.62 13.72 -4.85
C VAL A 112 5.53 13.08 -5.90
N ASP A 113 5.42 13.48 -7.17
CA ASP A 113 6.17 12.85 -8.26
C ASP A 113 7.67 13.11 -8.12
N SER A 114 8.05 14.32 -7.69
CA SER A 114 9.44 14.70 -7.50
C SER A 114 10.08 13.95 -6.34
N THR A 115 9.31 13.71 -5.27
CA THR A 115 9.71 12.93 -4.10
C THR A 115 9.82 11.45 -4.45
N LEU A 116 8.82 10.87 -5.11
CA LEU A 116 8.85 9.47 -5.56
C LEU A 116 9.99 9.18 -6.56
N THR A 117 10.41 10.17 -7.34
CA THR A 117 11.58 10.06 -8.23
C THR A 117 12.90 9.98 -7.46
N GLN A 118 12.95 10.51 -6.24
CA GLN A 118 14.13 10.49 -5.37
C GLN A 118 14.05 9.41 -4.28
N ALA A 119 12.89 8.78 -4.11
CA ALA A 119 12.64 7.73 -3.14
C ALA A 119 13.57 6.52 -3.33
N SER A 120 13.98 5.95 -2.20
CA SER A 120 14.86 4.79 -2.09
C SER A 120 14.46 3.92 -0.90
N TRP A 121 14.91 2.67 -0.92
CA TRP A 121 14.72 1.70 0.17
C TRP A 121 16.02 1.53 0.95
N GLU A 122 15.92 1.51 2.27
CA GLU A 122 17.05 1.26 3.18
C GLU A 122 16.74 0.05 4.11
N PRO A 123 17.48 -1.07 3.98
CA PRO A 123 18.45 -1.36 2.91
C PRO A 123 17.76 -1.50 1.53
N PRO A 124 18.52 -1.49 0.41
CA PRO A 124 17.94 -1.67 -0.92
C PRO A 124 17.08 -2.93 -1.02
N ALA A 125 15.87 -2.77 -1.56
CA ALA A 125 14.96 -3.88 -1.80
C ALA A 125 15.55 -4.87 -2.83
N LEU A 126 15.47 -6.17 -2.53
CA LEU A 126 16.03 -7.24 -3.36
C LEU A 126 14.95 -8.00 -4.16
N ASN A 127 13.68 -7.63 -3.98
CA ASN A 127 12.50 -8.28 -4.53
C ASN A 127 11.70 -7.30 -5.39
N GLN A 128 10.50 -7.69 -5.83
CA GLN A 128 9.64 -6.81 -6.63
C GLN A 128 9.19 -5.64 -5.77
N THR A 129 9.36 -4.41 -6.27
CA THR A 129 9.00 -3.21 -5.50
C THR A 129 7.68 -2.62 -5.98
N CYS A 130 6.89 -2.12 -5.04
CA CYS A 130 5.61 -1.51 -5.37
C CYS A 130 5.31 -0.23 -4.60
N LEU A 131 4.46 0.61 -5.19
CA LEU A 131 3.81 1.75 -4.56
C LEU A 131 2.31 1.49 -4.59
N ILE A 132 1.66 1.59 -3.44
CA ILE A 132 0.21 1.63 -3.35
C ILE A 132 -0.16 3.03 -2.85
N LEU A 133 -0.71 3.84 -3.75
CA LEU A 133 -1.15 5.19 -3.46
C LEU A 133 -2.64 5.18 -3.12
N PHE A 134 -2.98 5.42 -1.86
CA PHE A 134 -4.34 5.59 -1.39
C PHE A 134 -4.66 7.08 -1.38
N SER A 135 -5.67 7.51 -2.13
CA SER A 135 -6.04 8.93 -2.17
C SER A 135 -7.55 9.14 -2.16
N ALA A 136 -7.95 10.16 -1.40
CA ALA A 136 -9.29 10.72 -1.36
C ALA A 136 -9.30 12.20 -1.78
N ALA A 137 -8.16 12.74 -2.22
CA ALA A 137 -8.04 14.12 -2.66
C ALA A 137 -8.60 14.33 -4.07
N PRO A 138 -9.24 15.49 -4.34
CA PRO A 138 -9.62 15.84 -5.68
C PRO A 138 -8.38 16.13 -6.54
N GLU A 139 -8.49 15.90 -7.85
CA GLU A 139 -7.42 16.10 -8.83
C GLU A 139 -6.73 17.48 -8.76
N ALA A 140 -7.46 18.52 -8.32
CA ALA A 140 -6.91 19.87 -8.15
C ALA A 140 -5.76 19.95 -7.13
N GLU A 141 -5.76 19.12 -6.09
CA GLU A 141 -4.71 19.11 -5.05
C GLU A 141 -3.38 18.61 -5.61
N PHE A 142 -3.39 17.80 -6.68
CA PHE A 142 -2.17 17.35 -7.34
C PHE A 142 -1.45 18.45 -8.12
N GLY A 143 -1.99 19.66 -8.27
CA GLY A 143 -1.24 20.80 -8.82
C GLY A 143 -0.68 20.60 -10.23
N ASN A 144 -1.34 19.80 -11.08
CA ASN A 144 -0.90 19.31 -12.40
C ASN A 144 0.19 18.21 -12.38
N THR A 145 0.56 17.72 -11.21
CA THR A 145 1.45 16.57 -11.07
C THR A 145 0.72 15.28 -11.43
N THR A 146 1.44 14.37 -12.07
CA THR A 146 0.92 13.11 -12.61
C THR A 146 1.76 11.97 -12.06
N ILE A 147 1.11 10.98 -11.45
CA ILE A 147 1.78 9.79 -10.93
C ILE A 147 2.21 8.91 -12.12
N LYS A 148 3.47 8.46 -12.11
CA LYS A 148 4.00 7.58 -13.14
C LYS A 148 3.59 6.13 -12.87
N PRO A 149 3.44 5.30 -13.91
CA PRO A 149 3.16 3.87 -13.73
C PRO A 149 4.33 3.11 -13.07
N THR A 150 5.53 3.71 -13.07
CA THR A 150 6.76 3.17 -12.47
C THR A 150 7.68 4.31 -12.01
N TYR A 151 8.49 4.02 -11.00
CA TYR A 151 9.61 4.83 -10.51
C TYR A 151 10.84 3.93 -10.32
N ASP A 152 12.04 4.51 -10.16
CA ASP A 152 13.28 3.75 -9.96
C ASP A 152 13.18 2.78 -8.77
N SER A 153 12.53 3.21 -7.69
CA SER A 153 12.31 2.40 -6.48
C SER A 153 10.99 1.64 -6.45
N PHE A 154 10.10 1.84 -7.43
CA PHE A 154 8.76 1.24 -7.48
C PHE A 154 8.44 0.73 -8.89
N THR A 155 8.67 -0.57 -9.10
CA THR A 155 8.42 -1.22 -10.41
C THR A 155 6.94 -1.42 -10.73
N THR A 156 6.06 -1.33 -9.73
CA THR A 156 4.61 -1.46 -9.89
C THR A 156 3.92 -0.37 -9.08
N VAL A 157 3.05 0.41 -9.72
CA VAL A 157 2.28 1.48 -9.05
C VAL A 157 0.79 1.16 -9.14
N ILE A 158 0.13 1.04 -8.00
CA ILE A 158 -1.32 0.85 -7.88
C ILE A 158 -1.92 2.09 -7.23
N GLY A 159 -2.89 2.72 -7.90
CA GLY A 159 -3.71 3.75 -7.28
C GLY A 159 -5.00 3.16 -6.71
N VAL A 160 -5.36 3.62 -5.52
CA VAL A 160 -6.59 3.26 -4.81
C VAL A 160 -7.39 4.53 -4.58
N ARG A 161 -8.54 4.64 -5.25
CA ARG A 161 -9.49 5.74 -5.06
C ARG A 161 -10.34 5.45 -3.84
N ILE A 162 -10.18 6.28 -2.81
CA ILE A 162 -10.97 6.23 -1.60
C ILE A 162 -12.17 7.19 -1.73
N GLY A 163 -13.35 6.70 -1.38
CA GLY A 163 -14.58 7.48 -1.47
C GLY A 163 -14.97 7.81 -2.91
N ASP A 164 -15.40 9.05 -3.15
CA ASP A 164 -16.06 9.47 -4.39
C ASP A 164 -15.16 10.27 -5.35
N ILE A 165 -13.84 10.18 -5.21
CA ILE A 165 -12.94 10.89 -6.12
C ILE A 165 -13.04 10.38 -7.56
N ALA A 166 -12.99 11.30 -8.51
CA ALA A 166 -13.13 10.97 -9.93
C ALA A 166 -11.88 10.29 -10.49
N SER A 167 -10.69 10.70 -10.07
CA SER A 167 -9.40 10.34 -10.69
C SER A 167 -8.25 10.52 -9.71
N ILE A 168 -7.18 9.75 -9.93
CA ILE A 168 -5.84 10.06 -9.43
C ILE A 168 -5.00 10.35 -10.68
N PRO A 169 -4.44 11.56 -10.85
CA PRO A 169 -3.68 11.92 -12.05
C PRO A 169 -2.58 10.91 -12.39
N GLY A 170 -2.59 10.40 -13.62
CA GLY A 170 -1.61 9.41 -14.10
C GLY A 170 -1.97 7.95 -13.84
N ILE A 171 -2.95 7.68 -12.97
CA ILE A 171 -3.48 6.34 -12.75
C ILE A 171 -4.73 6.13 -13.61
N THR A 172 -4.61 5.28 -14.63
CA THR A 172 -5.69 5.02 -15.60
C THR A 172 -6.60 3.86 -15.23
N ASP A 173 -6.15 2.96 -14.35
CA ASP A 173 -6.89 1.77 -13.90
C ASP A 173 -6.79 1.61 -12.36
N PRO A 174 -7.38 2.55 -11.59
CA PRO A 174 -7.34 2.51 -10.15
C PRO A 174 -8.33 1.47 -9.59
N VAL A 175 -8.03 0.96 -8.39
CA VAL A 175 -8.99 0.19 -7.59
C VAL A 175 -9.88 1.16 -6.84
N ASN A 176 -11.20 0.91 -6.84
CA ASN A 176 -12.16 1.70 -6.07
C ASN A 176 -12.35 1.09 -4.69
N ALA A 177 -12.20 1.90 -3.65
CA ALA A 177 -12.43 1.53 -2.27
C ALA A 177 -13.43 2.52 -1.64
N GLN A 178 -14.72 2.25 -1.82
CA GLN A 178 -15.80 3.12 -1.34
C GLN A 178 -16.24 2.74 0.07
N ASN A 179 -16.23 1.44 0.38
CA ASN A 179 -16.76 0.87 1.62
C ASN A 179 -15.65 0.64 2.66
N LEU A 180 -14.38 0.63 2.23
CA LEU A 180 -13.19 0.39 3.02
C LEU A 180 -13.22 -0.94 3.75
N ASP A 181 -13.73 -1.98 3.07
CA ASP A 181 -13.96 -3.31 3.63
C ASP A 181 -12.90 -4.35 3.19
N ASP A 182 -13.01 -5.56 3.73
CA ASP A 182 -12.10 -6.67 3.43
C ASP A 182 -12.10 -7.08 1.95
N ALA A 183 -13.23 -6.94 1.25
CA ALA A 183 -13.36 -7.35 -0.15
C ALA A 183 -12.67 -6.34 -1.07
N GLU A 184 -12.81 -5.05 -0.79
CA GLU A 184 -12.09 -3.98 -1.47
C GLU A 184 -10.58 -4.09 -1.18
N ALA A 185 -10.19 -4.36 0.07
CA ALA A 185 -8.80 -4.58 0.43
C ALA A 185 -8.19 -5.77 -0.34
N GLN A 186 -8.94 -6.87 -0.45
CA GLN A 186 -8.53 -8.02 -1.25
C GLN A 186 -8.41 -7.68 -2.74
N SER A 187 -9.26 -6.79 -3.25
CA SER A 187 -9.22 -6.34 -4.64
C SER A 187 -7.96 -5.52 -4.93
N VAL A 188 -7.52 -4.68 -3.99
CA VAL A 188 -6.23 -3.96 -4.08
C VAL A 188 -5.06 -4.95 -4.15
N VAL A 189 -5.05 -5.96 -3.27
CA VAL A 189 -4.00 -7.00 -3.27
C VAL A 189 -4.02 -7.79 -4.56
N GLN A 190 -5.19 -8.22 -5.03
CA GLN A 190 -5.29 -8.98 -6.29
C GLN A 190 -4.77 -8.15 -7.47
N LYS A 191 -5.16 -6.87 -7.55
CA LYS A 191 -4.69 -5.96 -8.59
C LYS A 191 -3.17 -5.82 -8.58
N LEU A 192 -2.56 -5.66 -7.39
CA LEU A 192 -1.11 -5.63 -7.24
C LEU A 192 -0.48 -6.91 -7.77
N LEU A 193 -0.93 -8.08 -7.26
CA LEU A 193 -0.35 -9.38 -7.61
C LEU A 193 -0.44 -9.71 -9.11
N ASP A 194 -1.53 -9.29 -9.75
CA ASP A 194 -1.70 -9.46 -11.20
C ASP A 194 -0.86 -8.49 -12.04
N SER A 195 -0.37 -7.40 -11.43
CA SER A 195 0.44 -6.36 -12.08
C SER A 195 1.94 -6.52 -11.84
N LEU A 196 2.35 -7.49 -11.01
CA LEU A 196 3.76 -7.77 -10.74
C LEU A 196 4.48 -8.27 -12.02
N PRO A 197 5.72 -7.84 -12.28
CA PRO A 197 6.52 -8.27 -13.44
C PRO A 197 6.86 -9.78 -13.48
#